data_AF-A0A1A8NM05-F1
#
_entry.id   AF-A0A1A8NM05-F1
#
_cell.length_a   1.000
_cell.length_b   1.000
_cell.length_c   1.000
_cell.angle_alpha   90.00
_cell.angle_beta   90.00
_cell.angle_gamma   90.00
#
_symmetry.space_group_name_H-M   'P 1'
#
loop_
_entity.id
_entity.type
_entity.pdbx_description
1 polymer ?
#
loop_
_entity_poly.entity_id
_entity_poly.type
_entity_poly.pdbx_seq_one_letter_code
_entity_poly.pdbx_strand_id
1 'polypeptide(L)'
;VYDGASLMSGKLGGVQALLQDELGREVPYVHCFNHQLHLVIVHVMSAERAIEDLFSVCNALYKFTRKPTVAARYKGNTLKRLLEQRWTGHLATVEVILKSFQEILEVLDH
;
A
#
# COMPACT_ATOMS: atom_id res chain seq x y z
N VAL A 1 -1.83 13.90 16.14
CA VAL A 1 -2.66 13.61 14.94
C VAL A 1 -2.98 12.14 14.97
N TYR A 2 -4.24 11.77 14.72
CA TYR A 2 -4.75 10.41 14.87
C TYR A 2 -5.04 9.81 13.49
N ASP A 3 -4.91 8.49 13.35
CA ASP A 3 -5.57 7.79 12.25
C ASP A 3 -7.08 7.66 12.55
N GLY A 4 -7.87 7.39 11.52
CA GLY A 4 -9.32 7.36 11.62
C GLY A 4 -9.87 6.11 12.29
N ALA A 5 -9.00 5.19 12.71
CA ALA A 5 -9.41 3.89 13.22
C ALA A 5 -10.24 4.06 14.50
N SER A 6 -11.22 3.17 14.70
CA SER A 6 -12.08 3.22 15.88
C SER A 6 -11.32 3.10 17.20
N LEU A 7 -10.14 2.47 17.19
CA LEU A 7 -9.22 2.42 18.34
C LEU A 7 -8.62 3.78 18.68
N MET A 8 -8.54 4.71 17.73
CA MET A 8 -7.99 6.05 17.93
C MET A 8 -9.09 7.10 18.15
N SER A 9 -10.19 7.00 17.41
CA SER A 9 -11.29 7.97 17.37
C SER A 9 -12.55 7.56 18.16
N GLY A 10 -12.56 6.34 18.74
CA GLY A 10 -13.71 5.79 19.45
C GLY A 10 -14.09 6.56 20.72
N LYS A 11 -15.39 6.71 20.97
CA LYS A 11 -15.90 7.50 22.10
C LYS A 11 -15.69 6.85 23.48
N LEU A 12 -15.73 5.51 23.55
CA LEU A 12 -15.66 4.77 24.83
C LEU A 12 -14.29 4.13 25.09
N GLY A 13 -13.55 3.78 24.03
CA GLY A 13 -12.24 3.12 24.14
C GLY A 13 -11.23 3.63 23.11
N GLY A 14 -11.51 4.79 22.51
CA GLY A 14 -10.55 5.42 21.61
C GLY A 14 -9.42 6.07 22.42
N VAL A 15 -8.20 5.99 21.90
CA VAL A 15 -7.02 6.60 22.53
C VAL A 15 -7.24 8.08 22.86
N GLN A 16 -7.93 8.84 21.99
CA GLN A 16 -8.23 10.25 22.28
C GLN A 16 -9.14 10.41 23.51
N ALA A 17 -10.18 9.57 23.65
CA ALA A 17 -11.09 9.62 24.79
C ALA A 17 -10.37 9.22 26.10
N LEU A 18 -9.55 8.18 26.05
CA LEU A 18 -8.75 7.73 27.19
C LEU A 18 -7.72 8.79 27.63
N LEU A 19 -7.04 9.43 26.67
CA LEU A 19 -6.11 10.52 26.98
C LEU A 19 -6.80 11.75 27.58
N GLN A 20 -8.02 12.05 27.13
CA GLN A 20 -8.80 13.16 27.66
C GLN A 20 -9.25 12.91 29.10
N ASP A 21 -9.66 11.69 29.42
CA ASP A 21 -10.03 11.27 30.78
C ASP A 21 -8.81 11.33 31.73
N GLU A 22 -7.70 10.72 31.33
CA GLU A 22 -6.47 10.67 32.13
C GLU A 22 -5.89 12.07 32.42
N LEU A 23 -5.92 12.97 31.44
CA LEU A 23 -5.36 14.31 31.59
C LEU A 23 -6.33 15.32 32.22
N GLY A 24 -7.59 14.94 32.42
CA GLY A 24 -8.64 15.82 32.97
C GLY A 24 -8.86 17.11 32.15
N ARG A 25 -8.55 17.10 30.85
CA ARG A 25 -8.65 18.26 29.96
C ARG A 25 -9.00 17.85 28.55
N GLU A 26 -9.63 18.76 27.81
CA GLU A 26 -9.97 18.53 26.40
C GLU A 26 -8.71 18.21 25.56
N VAL A 27 -8.76 17.11 24.82
CA VAL A 27 -7.74 16.69 23.86
C VAL A 27 -8.35 16.75 22.47
N PRO A 28 -7.95 17.70 21.60
CA PRO A 28 -8.55 17.82 20.28
C PRO A 28 -8.21 16.62 19.42
N TYR A 29 -9.24 16.06 18.77
CA TYR A 29 -9.06 15.06 17.73
C TYR A 29 -8.75 15.74 16.39
N VAL A 30 -7.50 15.61 15.93
CA VAL A 30 -7.08 16.04 14.60
C VAL A 30 -6.79 14.81 13.76
N HIS A 31 -7.63 14.58 12.75
CA HIS A 31 -7.47 13.46 11.84
C HIS A 31 -6.29 13.70 10.88
N CYS A 32 -5.52 12.66 10.60
CA CYS A 32 -4.36 12.77 9.72
C CYS A 32 -4.76 12.99 8.26
N PHE A 33 -4.43 14.16 7.71
CA PHE A 33 -4.66 14.47 6.29
C PHE A 33 -4.01 13.45 5.36
N ASN A 34 -2.80 12.97 5.67
CA ASN A 34 -2.16 11.93 4.86
C ASN A 34 -2.96 10.61 4.87
N HIS A 35 -3.58 10.27 6.01
CA HIS A 35 -4.43 9.09 6.10
C HIS A 35 -5.74 9.29 5.32
N GLN A 36 -6.35 10.47 5.41
CA GLN A 36 -7.54 10.82 4.61
C GLN A 36 -7.27 10.71 3.12
N LEU A 37 -6.19 11.34 2.65
CA LEU A 37 -5.81 11.31 1.25
C LEU A 37 -5.55 9.88 0.79
N HIS A 38 -4.84 9.08 1.60
CA HIS A 38 -4.62 7.68 1.32
C HIS A 38 -5.95 6.91 1.17
N LEU A 39 -6.91 7.08 2.08
CA LEU A 39 -8.23 6.43 1.98
C LEU A 39 -9.00 6.83 0.72
N VAL A 40 -8.96 8.11 0.33
CA VAL A 40 -9.59 8.59 -0.91
C VAL A 40 -8.94 7.90 -2.13
N ILE A 41 -7.61 7.84 -2.18
CA ILE A 41 -6.88 7.16 -3.26
C ILE A 41 -7.26 5.69 -3.32
N VAL A 42 -7.25 4.97 -2.18
CA VAL A 42 -7.65 3.56 -2.10
C VAL A 42 -9.04 3.39 -2.70
N HIS A 43 -10.00 4.20 -2.27
CA HIS A 43 -11.40 4.08 -2.68
C HIS A 43 -11.58 4.31 -4.18
N VAL A 44 -10.94 5.35 -4.73
CA VAL A 44 -11.01 5.65 -6.17
C VAL A 44 -10.39 4.53 -7.00
N MET A 45 -9.24 3.99 -6.58
CA MET A 45 -8.58 2.91 -7.31
C MET A 45 -9.35 1.59 -7.23
N SER A 46 -9.93 1.26 -6.08
CA SER A 46 -10.77 0.06 -5.91
C SER A 46 -12.12 0.17 -6.64
N ALA A 47 -12.54 1.36 -7.07
CA ALA A 47 -13.74 1.53 -7.87
C ALA A 47 -13.51 1.19 -9.37
N GLU A 48 -12.26 1.19 -9.84
CA GLU A 48 -11.90 0.90 -11.22
C GLU A 48 -11.26 -0.48 -11.35
N ARG A 49 -12.00 -1.43 -11.93
CA ARG A 49 -11.57 -2.83 -12.10
C ARG A 49 -10.27 -2.94 -12.90
N ALA A 50 -10.08 -2.11 -13.92
CA ALA A 50 -8.85 -2.16 -14.73
C ALA A 50 -7.60 -1.87 -13.88
N ILE A 51 -7.72 -1.00 -12.87
CA ILE A 51 -6.63 -0.67 -11.96
C ILE A 51 -6.37 -1.83 -10.98
N GLU A 52 -7.43 -2.45 -10.46
CA GLU A 52 -7.33 -3.64 -9.62
C GLU A 52 -6.62 -4.79 -10.36
N ASP A 53 -7.03 -5.07 -11.59
CA ASP A 53 -6.43 -6.10 -12.45
C ASP A 53 -4.95 -5.82 -12.72
N LEU A 54 -4.60 -4.56 -13.04
CA LEU A 54 -3.21 -4.14 -13.25
C LEU A 54 -2.34 -4.46 -12.02
N PHE A 55 -2.79 -4.06 -10.83
CA PHE A 55 -2.01 -4.28 -9.61
C PHE A 55 -1.99 -5.75 -9.16
N SER A 56 -3.02 -6.53 -9.49
CA SER A 56 -3.01 -7.98 -9.36
C SER A 56 -1.88 -8.61 -10.20
N VAL A 57 -1.73 -8.17 -11.46
CA VAL A 57 -0.62 -8.59 -12.33
C VAL A 57 0.73 -8.15 -11.76
N CYS A 58 0.87 -6.91 -11.29
CA CYS A 58 2.11 -6.45 -10.65
C CYS A 58 2.51 -7.33 -9.45
N ASN A 59 1.55 -7.74 -8.62
CA ASN A 59 1.79 -8.62 -7.49
C ASN A 59 2.13 -10.05 -7.93
N ALA A 60 1.50 -10.54 -9.00
CA ALA A 60 1.83 -11.83 -9.61
C ALA A 60 3.26 -11.84 -10.16
N LEU A 61 3.68 -10.79 -10.87
CA LEU A 61 5.05 -10.60 -11.36
C LEU A 61 6.05 -10.58 -10.20
N TYR A 62 5.77 -9.85 -9.12
CA TYR A 62 6.60 -9.88 -7.91
C TYR A 62 6.77 -11.30 -7.39
N LYS A 63 5.68 -12.06 -7.22
CA LYS A 63 5.74 -13.45 -6.73
C LYS A 63 6.52 -14.34 -7.69
N PHE A 64 6.34 -14.15 -9.00
CA PHE A 64 7.02 -14.92 -10.04
C PHE A 64 8.53 -14.68 -10.03
N THR A 65 8.98 -13.42 -10.04
CA THR A 65 10.41 -13.08 -10.04
C THR A 65 11.13 -13.48 -8.76
N ARG A 66 10.42 -13.69 -7.66
CA ARG A 66 10.99 -14.22 -6.40
C ARG A 66 11.13 -15.74 -6.35
N LYS A 67 10.55 -16.50 -7.30
CA LYS A 67 10.78 -17.95 -7.37
C LYS A 67 12.28 -18.22 -7.55
N PRO A 68 12.91 -19.12 -6.79
CA PRO A 68 14.38 -19.30 -6.84
C PRO A 68 14.93 -19.56 -8.25
N THR A 69 14.20 -20.34 -9.06
CA THR A 69 14.58 -20.66 -10.45
C THR A 69 14.54 -19.45 -11.38
N VAL A 70 13.59 -18.52 -11.15
CA VAL A 70 13.44 -17.29 -11.92
C VAL A 70 14.40 -16.22 -11.41
N ALA A 71 14.51 -16.06 -10.09
CA ALA A 71 15.39 -15.10 -9.42
C ALA A 71 16.86 -15.30 -9.80
N ALA A 72 17.29 -16.54 -10.05
CA ALA A 72 18.64 -16.84 -10.52
C ALA A 72 18.94 -16.33 -11.95
N ARG A 73 17.90 -16.13 -12.77
CA ARG A 73 18.00 -15.72 -14.18
C ARG A 73 17.61 -14.27 -14.40
N TYR A 74 16.76 -13.72 -13.53
CA TYR A 74 16.26 -12.35 -13.60
C TYR A 74 17.37 -11.33 -13.31
N LYS A 75 17.63 -10.44 -14.26
CA LYS A 75 18.68 -9.41 -14.19
C LYS A 75 18.15 -7.99 -14.01
N GLY A 76 16.83 -7.81 -14.01
CA GLY A 76 16.19 -6.51 -13.84
C GLY A 76 16.19 -6.01 -12.40
N ASN A 77 15.58 -4.84 -12.18
CA ASN A 77 15.48 -4.28 -10.83
C ASN A 77 14.55 -5.12 -9.95
N THR A 78 14.86 -5.21 -8.65
CA THR A 78 14.05 -5.97 -7.69
C THR A 78 12.64 -5.39 -7.57
N LEU A 79 11.63 -6.18 -7.98
CA LEU A 79 10.23 -5.84 -7.77
C LEU A 79 9.91 -5.81 -6.28
N LYS A 80 9.10 -4.85 -5.86
CA LYS A 80 8.63 -4.71 -4.48
C LYS A 80 7.25 -5.31 -4.32
N ARG A 81 7.00 -5.91 -3.15
CA ARG A 81 5.66 -6.37 -2.78
C ARG A 81 4.74 -5.15 -2.65
N LEU A 82 3.59 -5.20 -3.30
CA LEU A 82 2.52 -4.24 -3.07
C LEU A 82 1.92 -4.47 -1.69
N LEU A 83 1.80 -3.40 -0.91
CA LEU A 83 1.11 -3.40 0.38
C LEU A 83 -0.23 -2.71 0.19
N GLU A 84 -1.32 -3.43 0.38
CA GLU A 84 -2.69 -2.90 0.27
C GLU A 84 -2.92 -1.71 1.21
N GLN A 85 -2.30 -1.75 2.39
CA GLN A 85 -2.38 -0.69 3.39
C GLN A 85 -1.56 0.57 3.05
N ARG A 86 -0.79 0.59 1.95
CA ARG A 86 0.09 1.71 1.55
C ARG A 86 0.17 1.88 0.04
N TRP A 87 -0.86 2.51 -0.52
CA TRP A 87 -0.98 2.88 -1.94
C TRP A 87 0.16 3.74 -2.47
N THR A 88 0.87 4.48 -1.61
CA THR A 88 2.05 5.27 -2.01
C THR A 88 3.16 4.43 -2.65
N GLY A 89 3.23 3.12 -2.37
CA GLY A 89 4.18 2.20 -3.01
C GLY A 89 3.83 1.77 -4.43
N HIS A 90 2.61 2.04 -4.92
CA HIS A 90 2.10 1.49 -6.17
C HIS A 90 2.77 2.13 -7.40
N LEU A 91 2.96 3.46 -7.39
CA LEU A 91 3.70 4.16 -8.43
C LEU A 91 5.14 3.63 -8.54
N ALA A 92 5.84 3.52 -7.41
CA ALA A 92 7.20 3.01 -7.39
C ALA A 92 7.30 1.57 -7.93
N THR A 93 6.29 0.72 -7.68
CA THR A 93 6.23 -0.63 -8.27
C THR A 93 6.06 -0.57 -9.78
N VAL A 94 5.14 0.25 -10.29
CA VAL A 94 4.93 0.41 -11.74
C VAL A 94 6.20 0.95 -12.41
N GLU A 95 6.86 1.93 -11.81
CA GLU A 95 8.13 2.46 -12.31
C GLU A 95 9.22 1.39 -12.38
N VAL A 96 9.35 0.53 -11.38
CA VAL A 96 10.34 -0.56 -11.37
C VAL A 96 10.04 -1.59 -12.46
N ILE A 97 8.77 -1.92 -12.67
CA ILE A 97 8.32 -2.83 -13.73
C ILE A 97 8.63 -2.23 -15.10
N LEU A 98 8.29 -0.96 -15.32
CA LEU A 98 8.58 -0.26 -16.58
C LEU A 98 10.08 -0.19 -16.87
N LYS A 99 10.90 0.08 -15.84
CA LYS A 99 12.37 0.12 -15.95
C LYS A 99 13.01 -1.25 -16.21
N SER A 100 12.31 -2.34 -15.93
CA SER A 100 12.82 -3.72 -16.05
C SER A 100 12.01 -4.53 -17.06
N PHE A 101 11.30 -3.85 -17.97
CA PHE A 101 10.27 -4.47 -18.80
C PHE A 101 10.85 -5.57 -19.71
N GLN A 102 12.03 -5.31 -20.31
CA GLN A 102 12.69 -6.29 -21.18
C GLN A 102 13.16 -7.51 -20.39
N GLU A 103 13.80 -7.31 -19.24
CA GLU A 103 14.29 -8.38 -18.38
C GLU A 103 13.14 -9.22 -17.80
N ILE A 104 11.97 -8.60 -17.59
CA ILE A 104 10.74 -9.31 -17.19
C ILE A 104 10.24 -10.20 -18.34
N LEU A 105 10.21 -9.68 -19.59
CA LEU A 105 9.80 -10.49 -20.75
C LEU A 105 10.73 -11.68 -20.97
N GLU A 106 12.04 -11.49 -20.89
CA GLU A 106 13.04 -12.56 -21.04
C GLU A 106 12.79 -13.74 -20.09
N VAL A 107 12.38 -13.47 -18.85
CA VAL A 107 12.11 -14.54 -17.87
C VAL A 107 10.70 -15.10 -17.93
N LEU A 108 9.77 -14.45 -18.65
CA LEU A 108 8.41 -14.95 -18.88
C LEU A 108 8.32 -15.86 -20.10
N ASP A 109 9.18 -15.66 -21.10
CA ASP A 109 9.27 -16.47 -22.33
C ASP A 109 10.02 -17.81 -22.12
N HIS A 110 10.37 -18.15 -20.87
CA HIS A 110 11.15 -19.33 -20.47
C HIS A 110 10.43 -20.17 -19.41
#